data_AF-A0A286A294-F1
#
_entry.id   AF-A0A286A294-F1
#
_cell.length_a   1.000
_cell.length_b   1.000
_cell.length_c   1.000
_cell.angle_alpha   90.00
_cell.angle_beta   90.00
_cell.angle_gamma   90.00
#
_symmetry.space_group_name_H-M   'P 1'
#
loop_
_entity.id
_entity.type
_entity.pdbx_description
1 polymer ?
#
loop_
_entity_poly.entity_id
_entity_poly.type
_entity_poly.pdbx_seq_one_letter_code
_entity_poly.pdbx_strand_id
1 'polypeptide(L)'
;MEIQDIRRANLQAMVDAEGLSVVAKKFQLPERQINDMLKKRKAFGEKIARRMEENHSPKLALGWLDKSEESTLPEEIDNDLLRFLGIDREKLDFPQIERIREFVRASNEHQSEAINLIKKANTPRKKKPGEGTKGK
;
A
#
# COMPACT_ATOMS: atom_id res chain seq x y z
N MET A 1 6.03 21.81 7.30
CA MET A 1 7.29 21.25 6.78
C MET A 1 7.36 21.58 5.29
N GLU A 2 8.52 21.99 4.74
CA GLU A 2 8.62 22.24 3.30
C GLU A 2 8.50 20.90 2.54
N ILE A 3 7.85 20.88 1.37
CA ILE A 3 7.65 19.65 0.59
C ILE A 3 8.97 18.93 0.28
N GLN A 4 10.05 19.69 0.09
CA GLN A 4 11.39 19.13 -0.12
C GLN A 4 11.91 18.38 1.11
N ASP A 5 11.59 18.86 2.31
CA ASP A 5 11.99 18.21 3.55
C ASP A 5 11.19 16.92 3.79
N ILE A 6 9.89 16.89 3.44
CA ILE A 6 9.07 15.67 3.46
C ILE A 6 9.69 14.60 2.54
N ARG A 7 9.99 14.97 1.30
CA ARG A 7 10.62 14.06 0.32
C ARG A 7 11.97 13.53 0.80
N ARG A 8 12.78 14.38 1.45
CA ARG A 8 14.06 13.97 2.03
C ARG A 8 13.87 13.00 3.20
N ALA A 9 12.91 13.25 4.08
CA ALA A 9 12.61 12.37 5.19
C ALA A 9 12.19 10.96 4.69
N ASN A 10 11.29 10.91 3.71
CA ASN A 10 10.87 9.65 3.09
C ASN A 10 12.04 8.93 2.40
N LEU A 11 12.91 9.68 1.69
CA LEU A 11 14.11 9.12 1.08
C LEU A 11 15.11 8.60 2.11
N GLN A 12 15.27 9.29 3.24
CA GLN A 12 16.14 8.87 4.32
C GLN A 12 15.63 7.57 4.94
N ALA A 13 14.33 7.46 5.23
CA ALA A 13 13.72 6.24 5.76
C ALA A 13 13.98 5.01 4.88
N MET A 14 13.85 5.16 3.55
CA MET A 14 14.16 4.08 2.60
C MET A 14 15.66 3.70 2.63
N VAL A 15 16.54 4.70 2.71
CA VAL A 15 18.00 4.47 2.80
C VAL A 15 18.37 3.78 4.11
N ASP A 16 17.71 4.12 5.21
CA ASP A 16 17.95 3.50 6.51
C ASP A 16 17.44 2.05 6.55
N ALA A 17 16.32 1.76 5.88
CA ALA A 17 15.74 0.42 5.81
C ALA A 17 16.53 -0.55 4.90
N GLU A 18 16.99 -0.10 3.74
CA GLU A 18 17.55 -0.98 2.70
C GLU A 18 19.01 -0.70 2.34
N GLY A 19 19.54 0.44 2.75
CA GLY A 19 20.87 0.90 2.39
C GLY A 19 20.93 1.72 1.09
N LEU A 20 21.85 2.68 1.06
CA LEU A 20 22.00 3.66 -0.02
C LEU A 20 22.14 3.04 -1.42
N SER A 21 22.93 1.96 -1.54
CA SER A 21 23.21 1.32 -2.83
C SER A 21 21.99 0.62 -3.42
N VAL A 22 21.17 0.00 -2.57
CA VAL A 22 19.92 -0.67 -2.98
C VAL A 22 18.92 0.37 -3.47
N VAL A 23 18.73 1.43 -2.68
CA VAL A 23 17.83 2.54 -3.00
C VAL A 23 18.25 3.26 -4.29
N ALA A 24 19.55 3.47 -4.50
CA ALA A 24 20.10 4.04 -5.74
C ALA A 24 19.74 3.21 -6.98
N LYS A 25 19.86 1.89 -6.89
CA LYS A 25 19.48 0.97 -7.97
C LYS A 25 17.97 1.00 -8.24
N LYS A 26 17.14 0.99 -7.18
CA LYS A 26 15.68 1.06 -7.30
C LYS A 26 15.21 2.32 -8.03
N PHE A 27 15.78 3.47 -7.69
CA PHE A 27 15.41 4.75 -8.31
C PHE A 27 16.13 5.02 -9.63
N GLN A 28 17.08 4.17 -10.03
CA GLN A 28 17.96 4.38 -11.18
C GLN A 28 18.67 5.75 -11.11
N LEU A 29 19.14 6.11 -9.92
CA LEU A 29 19.87 7.35 -9.67
C LEU A 29 21.28 7.03 -9.12
N PRO A 30 22.30 7.85 -9.46
CA PRO A 30 23.62 7.70 -8.85
C PRO A 30 23.55 7.88 -7.32
N GLU A 31 24.27 7.04 -6.57
CA GLU A 31 24.35 7.14 -5.09
C GLU A 31 24.77 8.55 -4.64
N ARG A 32 25.72 9.16 -5.37
CA ARG A 32 26.16 10.55 -5.12
C ARG A 32 25.01 11.54 -5.21
N GLN A 33 24.11 11.37 -6.18
CA GLN A 33 22.95 12.25 -6.34
C GLN A 33 21.97 12.10 -5.17
N ILE A 34 21.72 10.88 -4.72
CA ILE A 34 20.88 10.62 -3.53
C ILE A 34 21.51 11.25 -2.29
N ASN A 35 22.81 11.04 -2.07
CA ASN A 35 23.54 11.60 -0.94
C ASN A 35 23.54 13.16 -0.96
N ASP A 36 23.67 13.78 -2.14
CA ASP A 36 23.59 15.23 -2.29
C ASP A 36 22.18 15.77 -1.99
N MET A 37 21.11 15.03 -2.31
CA MET A 37 19.73 15.39 -1.96
C MET A 37 19.48 15.28 -0.44
N LEU A 38 19.95 14.21 0.19
CA LEU A 38 19.85 14.00 1.63
C LEU A 38 20.61 15.08 2.43
N LYS A 39 21.81 15.46 1.97
CA LYS A 39 22.64 16.52 2.58
C LYS A 39 22.19 17.95 2.25
N LYS A 40 21.01 18.13 1.65
CA LYS A 40 20.48 19.43 1.19
C LYS A 40 21.42 20.22 0.26
N ARG A 41 22.37 19.55 -0.41
CA ARG A 41 23.28 20.16 -1.40
C ARG A 41 22.61 20.34 -2.76
N LYS A 42 21.56 19.57 -3.03
CA LYS A 42 20.70 19.69 -4.20
C LYS A 42 19.22 19.84 -3.80
N ALA A 43 18.48 20.57 -4.62
CA ALA A 43 17.03 20.71 -4.47
C ALA A 43 16.34 19.38 -4.82
N PHE A 44 15.34 19.01 -4.02
CA PHE A 44 14.50 17.83 -4.27
C PHE A 44 13.22 18.28 -4.99
N GLY A 45 13.39 18.67 -6.24
CA GLY A 45 12.31 19.18 -7.08
C GLY A 45 11.30 18.11 -7.50
N GLU A 46 10.11 18.54 -7.88
CA GLU A 46 9.00 17.66 -8.27
C GLU A 46 9.36 16.73 -9.42
N LYS A 47 10.06 17.24 -10.44
CA LYS A 47 10.50 16.43 -11.59
C LYS A 47 11.36 15.23 -11.17
N ILE A 48 12.21 15.40 -10.17
CA ILE A 48 13.05 14.30 -9.65
C ILE A 48 12.19 13.35 -8.83
N ALA A 49 11.30 13.87 -7.98
CA ALA A 49 10.38 13.05 -7.19
C ALA A 49 9.53 12.14 -8.08
N ARG A 50 8.82 12.69 -9.06
CA ARG A 50 7.98 11.92 -9.98
C ARG A 50 8.77 10.82 -10.72
N ARG A 51 9.96 11.16 -11.22
CA ARG A 51 10.85 10.18 -11.86
C ARG A 51 11.26 9.05 -10.91
N MET A 52 11.55 9.36 -9.65
CA MET A 52 11.87 8.35 -8.63
C MET A 52 10.66 7.43 -8.37
N GLU A 53 9.47 8.01 -8.24
CA GLU A 53 8.23 7.26 -8.01
C GLU A 53 7.94 6.30 -9.18
N GLU A 54 8.05 6.78 -10.42
CA GLU A 54 7.87 6.00 -11.65
C GLU A 54 8.87 4.84 -11.75
N ASN A 55 10.14 5.11 -11.48
CA ASN A 55 11.21 4.09 -11.57
C ASN A 55 11.08 3.00 -10.51
N HIS A 56 10.67 3.37 -9.30
CA HIS A 56 10.54 2.42 -8.21
C HIS A 56 9.34 1.49 -8.38
N SER A 57 8.19 2.06 -8.74
CA SER A 57 6.93 1.34 -8.86
C SER A 57 6.01 2.03 -9.87
N PRO A 58 6.09 1.71 -11.17
CA PRO A 58 5.26 2.36 -12.19
C PRO A 58 3.76 2.05 -12.03
N LYS A 59 3.40 1.08 -11.19
CA LYS A 59 2.02 0.71 -10.88
C LYS A 59 1.44 1.43 -9.67
N LEU A 60 2.26 2.11 -8.86
CA LEU A 60 1.79 2.84 -7.69
C LEU A 60 1.39 4.27 -8.09
N ALA A 61 0.41 4.83 -7.37
CA ALA A 61 0.01 6.22 -7.54
C ALA A 61 1.18 7.16 -7.23
N LEU A 62 1.50 8.07 -8.16
CA LEU A 62 2.48 9.14 -7.93
C LEU A 62 2.03 10.05 -6.77
N GLY A 63 2.97 10.77 -6.16
CA GLY A 63 2.69 11.63 -5.01
C GLY A 63 2.96 10.98 -3.66
N TRP A 64 3.49 9.77 -3.62
CA TRP A 64 3.79 9.10 -2.36
C TRP A 64 5.03 9.67 -1.67
N LEU A 65 6.00 10.25 -2.40
CA LEU A 65 7.14 10.96 -1.79
C LEU A 65 6.74 12.29 -1.13
N ASP A 66 5.57 12.81 -1.48
CA ASP A 66 5.03 14.09 -1.00
C ASP A 66 4.23 13.96 0.30
N LYS A 67 3.85 12.74 0.68
CA LYS A 67 3.06 12.46 1.88
C LYS A 67 3.98 12.46 3.10
N SER A 68 3.68 13.30 4.09
CA SER A 68 4.26 13.13 5.41
C SER A 68 3.68 11.86 6.04
N GLU A 69 4.48 11.11 6.81
CA GLU A 69 4.02 9.92 7.54
C GLU A 69 2.81 10.16 8.45
N GLU A 70 2.46 11.42 8.69
CA GLU A 70 1.23 11.86 9.33
C GLU A 70 -0.04 11.51 8.53
N SER A 71 0.08 11.04 7.28
CA SER A 71 -0.96 10.21 6.67
C SER A 71 -0.92 8.82 7.30
N THR A 72 -1.44 8.76 8.52
CA THR A 72 -1.78 7.54 9.26
C THR A 72 -2.21 6.45 8.30
N LEU A 73 -1.59 5.27 8.40
CA LEU A 73 -2.25 4.04 7.98
C LEU A 73 -3.71 4.13 8.46
N PRO A 74 -4.73 3.74 7.67
CA PRO A 74 -5.99 3.37 8.29
C PRO A 74 -5.61 2.47 9.45
N GLU A 75 -6.09 2.79 10.65
CA GLU A 75 -5.86 1.97 11.85
C GLU A 75 -6.23 0.49 11.60
N GLU A 76 -6.95 0.21 10.51
CA GLU A 76 -7.36 -1.08 9.97
C GLU A 76 -6.28 -1.95 9.28
N ILE A 77 -5.06 -1.47 8.97
CA ILE A 77 -3.97 -2.44 8.73
C ILE A 77 -3.57 -2.96 10.10
N ASP A 78 -4.33 -3.95 10.56
CA ASP A 78 -4.21 -4.53 11.88
C ASP A 78 -2.73 -4.77 12.19
N ASN A 79 -2.25 -4.13 13.26
CA ASN A 79 -0.93 -4.47 13.80
C ASN A 79 -0.85 -6.00 14.06
N ASP A 80 -1.99 -6.66 14.28
CA ASP A 80 -2.11 -8.11 14.35
C ASP A 80 -1.83 -8.82 13.01
N LEU A 81 -2.23 -8.28 11.87
CA LEU A 81 -1.92 -8.84 10.55
C LEU A 81 -0.41 -8.71 10.25
N LEU A 82 0.16 -7.53 10.51
CA LEU A 82 1.60 -7.31 10.35
C LEU A 82 2.39 -8.23 11.29
N ARG A 83 1.96 -8.35 12.55
CA ARG A 83 2.53 -9.27 13.54
C ARG A 83 2.38 -10.74 13.12
N PHE A 84 1.23 -11.14 12.58
CA PHE A 84 0.97 -12.49 12.09
C PHE A 84 1.90 -12.86 10.94
N LEU A 85 2.14 -11.92 10.02
CA LEU A 85 3.08 -12.10 8.91
C LEU A 85 4.55 -12.00 9.35
N GLY A 86 4.82 -11.69 10.63
CA GLY A 86 6.17 -11.47 11.16
C GLY A 86 6.84 -10.23 10.56
N ILE A 87 6.05 -9.29 10.04
CA ILE A 87 6.53 -8.08 9.39
C ILE A 87 6.60 -6.96 10.43
N ASP A 88 7.79 -6.40 10.60
CA ASP A 88 8.06 -5.33 11.53
C ASP A 88 7.65 -3.99 10.90
N ARG A 89 6.60 -3.34 11.44
CA ARG A 89 6.04 -2.12 10.88
C ARG A 89 7.08 -1.00 10.74
N GLU A 90 7.99 -0.89 11.69
CA GLU A 90 9.03 0.14 11.71
C GLU A 90 10.08 -0.03 10.61
N LYS A 91 10.14 -1.22 9.97
CA LYS A 91 11.06 -1.53 8.88
C LYS A 91 10.42 -1.44 7.51
N LEU A 92 9.11 -1.18 7.46
CA LEU A 92 8.38 -1.05 6.20
C LEU A 92 8.50 0.37 5.67
N ASP A 93 8.89 0.50 4.40
CA ASP A 93 8.77 1.76 3.70
C ASP A 93 7.32 2.04 3.26
N PHE A 94 7.00 3.31 2.99
CA PHE A 94 5.67 3.72 2.56
C PHE A 94 5.18 2.98 1.28
N PRO A 95 6.02 2.78 0.25
CA PRO A 95 5.63 1.95 -0.90
C PRO A 95 5.24 0.50 -0.55
N GLN A 96 5.95 -0.15 0.37
CA GLN A 96 5.63 -1.49 0.84
C GLN A 96 4.30 -1.51 1.60
N ILE A 97 4.09 -0.50 2.44
CA ILE A 97 2.81 -0.28 3.13
C ILE A 97 1.64 -0.14 2.13
N GLU A 98 1.77 0.69 1.10
CA GLU A 98 0.70 0.87 0.11
C GLU A 98 0.44 -0.42 -0.68
N ARG A 99 1.49 -1.19 -1.02
CA ARG A 99 1.32 -2.51 -1.64
C ARG A 99 0.57 -3.49 -0.74
N ILE A 100 0.89 -3.52 0.56
CA ILE A 100 0.17 -4.35 1.52
C ILE A 100 -1.30 -3.90 1.60
N ARG A 101 -1.55 -2.57 1.61
CA ARG A 101 -2.91 -2.03 1.63
C ARG A 101 -3.70 -2.42 0.38
N GLU A 102 -3.13 -2.22 -0.81
CA GLU A 102 -3.76 -2.62 -2.07
C GLU A 102 -4.07 -4.12 -2.09
N PHE A 103 -3.13 -4.94 -1.61
CA PHE A 103 -3.32 -6.38 -1.51
C PHE A 103 -4.47 -6.76 -0.56
N VAL A 104 -4.49 -6.21 0.66
CA VAL A 104 -5.56 -6.47 1.63
C VAL A 104 -6.91 -6.02 1.10
N ARG A 105 -6.98 -4.83 0.49
CA ARG A 105 -8.21 -4.31 -0.12
C ARG A 105 -8.71 -5.21 -1.24
N ALA A 106 -7.83 -5.59 -2.16
CA ALA A 106 -8.18 -6.50 -3.25
C ALA A 106 -8.62 -7.87 -2.71
N SER A 107 -7.98 -8.39 -1.66
CA SER A 107 -8.37 -9.65 -1.03
C SER A 107 -9.75 -9.57 -0.38
N ASN A 108 -10.05 -8.49 0.34
CA ASN A 108 -11.36 -8.25 0.97
C ASN A 108 -12.47 -8.13 -0.07
N GLU A 109 -12.23 -7.45 -1.19
CA GLU A 109 -13.19 -7.35 -2.29
C GLU A 109 -13.52 -8.75 -2.84
N HIS A 110 -12.52 -9.60 -3.13
CA HIS A 110 -12.75 -10.97 -3.57
C HIS A 110 -13.47 -11.85 -2.53
N GLN A 111 -13.15 -11.70 -1.24
CA GLN A 111 -13.84 -12.43 -0.17
C GLN A 111 -15.31 -12.00 -0.05
N SER A 112 -15.60 -10.70 -0.20
CA SER A 112 -16.97 -10.19 -0.17
C SER A 112 -17.82 -10.75 -1.32
N GLU A 113 -17.23 -10.89 -2.51
CA GLU A 113 -17.87 -11.52 -3.66
C GLU A 113 -18.14 -13.01 -3.43
N ALA A 114 -17.15 -13.74 -2.88
CA ALA A 114 -17.30 -15.15 -2.53
C ALA A 114 -18.40 -15.36 -1.46
N ILE A 115 -18.43 -14.53 -0.42
CA ILE A 115 -19.48 -14.54 0.61
C ILE A 115 -20.86 -14.24 0.00
N ASN A 116 -20.94 -13.29 -0.93
CA ASN A 116 -22.19 -12.97 -1.63
C ASN A 116 -22.66 -14.13 -2.52
N LEU A 117 -21.76 -14.86 -3.16
CA LEU A 117 -22.08 -16.07 -3.92
C LEU A 117 -22.59 -17.20 -3.00
N ILE A 118 -21.94 -17.42 -1.86
CA ILE A 118 -22.39 -18.41 -0.85
C ILE A 118 -23.76 -18.02 -0.29
N LYS A 119 -23.99 -16.74 0.04
CA LYS A 119 -25.30 -16.24 0.50
C LYS A 119 -26.37 -16.42 -0.56
N LYS A 120 -26.08 -16.13 -1.84
CA LYS A 120 -27.00 -16.38 -2.95
C LYS A 120 -27.31 -17.87 -3.09
N ALA A 121 -26.31 -18.75 -2.97
CA ALA A 121 -26.49 -20.20 -3.04
C ALA A 121 -27.30 -20.78 -1.87
N ASN A 122 -27.17 -20.20 -0.67
CA ASN A 122 -27.90 -20.61 0.54
C ASN A 122 -29.26 -19.91 0.72
N THR A 123 -29.74 -19.15 -0.27
CA THR A 123 -31.08 -18.56 -0.19
C THR A 123 -32.13 -19.69 -0.25
N PRO A 124 -32.98 -19.89 0.78
CA PRO A 124 -33.97 -20.95 0.76
C PRO A 124 -34.95 -20.71 -0.40
N ARG A 125 -35.07 -21.68 -1.31
CA ARG A 125 -36.12 -21.67 -2.34
C ARG A 125 -37.46 -21.54 -1.62
N LYS A 126 -38.18 -20.42 -1.83
CA LYS A 126 -39.57 -20.27 -1.38
C LYS A 126 -40.36 -21.49 -1.84
N LYS A 127 -40.80 -22.34 -0.90
CA LYS A 127 -41.76 -23.40 -1.19
C LYS A 127 -42.99 -22.74 -1.83
N LYS A 128 -43.36 -23.18 -3.04
CA LYS A 128 -44.60 -22.76 -3.68
C LYS A 128 -45.76 -23.12 -2.74
N PRO A 129 -46.66 -22.17 -2.39
CA PRO A 129 -47.88 -22.51 -1.68
C PRO A 129 -48.87 -23.10 -2.70
N GLY A 130 -49.16 -24.40 -2.60
CA GLY A 130 -50.20 -24.99 -3.43
C GLY A 130 -50.02 -26.47 -3.73
N GLU A 131 -50.06 -27.33 -2.72
CA GLU A 131 -50.53 -28.70 -2.91
C GLU A 131 -51.47 -29.02 -1.74
N GLY A 132 -52.71 -28.58 -1.92
CA GLY A 132 -53.80 -28.88 -1.00
C GLY A 132 -54.11 -30.36 -1.04
N THR A 133 -54.04 -30.97 0.13
CA THR A 133 -54.70 -32.20 0.52
C THR A 133 -56.12 -32.30 -0.05
N LYS A 134 -56.40 -33.34 -0.84
CA LYS A 134 -57.74 -33.93 -0.92
C LYS A 134 -57.66 -35.34 -0.36
N GLY A 135 -58.06 -35.47 0.91
CA GLY A 135 -58.42 -36.76 1.51
C GLY A 135 -59.60 -37.37 0.75
N LYS A 136 -59.55 -38.68 0.58
CA LYS A 136 -60.69 -39.53 0.24
C LYS A 136 -61.26 -40.11 1.53
#